data_AF-A0ABD0ZVS8-F1
#
_entry.id   AF-A0ABD0ZVS8-F1
#
_cell.length_a   1.000
_cell.length_b   1.000
_cell.length_c   1.000
_cell.angle_alpha   90.00
_cell.angle_beta   90.00
_cell.angle_gamma   90.00
#
_symmetry.space_group_name_H-M   'P 1'
#
loop_
_entity.id
_entity.type
_entity.pdbx_description
1 polymer ?
#
loop_
_entity_poly.entity_id
_entity_poly.type
_entity_poly.pdbx_seq_one_letter_code
_entity_poly.pdbx_strand_id
1 'polypeptide(L)'
;MSLGCFRTLCDNLETNYGLRPTLNVSIEESVAMFLRICGHNEVQRDVGLRFGRTQETVKRKFFEVLTATELLACDFIITPRRQELLRISDRFLMDSKYWPFFSGFVGAMDGVHVCVKVKSALQGMYWSRHSRTSFNIMAICDFNMLFTYVWNGAPGSCHDTSVLMMAQDNDAEFPLPPADKYYVVDSGYPNKQGFLAPYRSSRNMVVQYHIDMSVFYMIYAYIFLPICLVSPRVHSISSPFSYVFALRRICTSICIHVAFWS
;
A
#
# COMPACT_ATOMS: atom_id res chain seq x y z
N MET A 1 -12.05 4.73 -11.71
CA MET A 1 -12.51 5.79 -10.79
C MET A 1 -13.71 6.48 -11.42
N SER A 2 -14.78 6.75 -10.65
CA SER A 2 -15.94 7.50 -11.16
C SER A 2 -15.58 8.99 -11.27
N LEU A 3 -16.30 9.72 -12.14
CA LEU A 3 -16.07 11.16 -12.31
C LEU A 3 -16.34 11.95 -11.02
N GLY A 4 -17.34 11.55 -10.24
CA GLY A 4 -17.65 12.16 -8.95
C GLY A 4 -16.50 12.04 -7.95
N CYS A 5 -15.97 10.83 -7.76
CA CYS A 5 -14.82 10.61 -6.88
C CYS A 5 -13.59 11.39 -7.33
N PHE A 6 -13.36 11.49 -8.64
CA PHE A 6 -12.24 12.26 -9.18
C PHE A 6 -12.33 13.74 -8.85
N ARG A 7 -13.51 14.35 -8.99
CA ARG A 7 -13.74 15.75 -8.64
C ARG A 7 -13.55 15.98 -7.15
N THR A 8 -14.14 15.13 -6.32
CA THR A 8 -13.96 15.20 -4.85
C THR A 8 -12.48 15.10 -4.46
N LEU A 9 -11.69 14.26 -5.13
CA LEU A 9 -10.24 14.20 -4.91
C LEU A 9 -9.56 15.51 -5.28
N CYS A 10 -9.88 16.08 -6.45
CA CYS A 10 -9.31 17.36 -6.90
C CYS A 10 -9.65 18.50 -5.92
N ASP A 11 -10.92 18.63 -5.54
CA ASP A 11 -11.40 19.65 -4.60
C ASP A 11 -10.71 19.51 -3.24
N ASN A 12 -10.52 18.28 -2.75
CA ASN A 12 -9.86 18.01 -1.49
C ASN A 12 -8.36 18.36 -1.54
N LEU A 13 -7.66 17.96 -2.61
CA LEU A 13 -6.24 18.28 -2.81
C LEU A 13 -6.00 19.79 -2.90
N GLU A 14 -6.92 20.53 -3.52
CA GLU A 14 -6.85 21.99 -3.61
C GLU A 14 -7.15 22.65 -2.26
N THR A 15 -8.25 22.26 -1.61
CA THR A 15 -8.76 22.94 -0.40
C THR A 15 -7.90 22.65 0.83
N ASN A 16 -7.51 21.39 1.04
CA ASN A 16 -6.90 20.94 2.29
C ASN A 16 -5.39 20.69 2.17
N TYR A 17 -4.88 20.41 0.96
CA TYR A 17 -3.51 19.94 0.76
C TYR A 17 -2.65 20.86 -0.12
N GLY A 18 -3.14 22.07 -0.42
CA GLY A 18 -2.34 23.15 -1.00
C GLY A 18 -1.99 22.98 -2.48
N LEU A 19 -2.63 22.05 -3.20
CA LEU A 19 -2.46 21.93 -4.64
C LEU A 19 -3.06 23.16 -5.34
N ARG A 20 -2.29 23.84 -6.19
CA ARG A 20 -2.73 25.07 -6.85
C ARG A 20 -2.78 24.95 -8.36
N PRO A 21 -3.78 25.55 -9.02
CA PRO A 21 -3.78 25.65 -10.46
C PRO A 21 -2.67 26.62 -10.92
N THR A 22 -2.28 26.46 -12.18
CA THR A 22 -1.43 27.44 -12.86
C THR A 22 -2.21 28.01 -14.04
N LEU A 23 -1.77 29.16 -14.58
CA LEU A 23 -2.40 29.76 -15.76
C LEU A 23 -2.57 28.77 -16.92
N ASN A 24 -1.65 27.81 -17.04
CA ASN A 24 -1.61 26.89 -18.16
C ASN A 24 -2.19 25.51 -17.84
N VAL A 25 -2.27 25.08 -16.57
CA VAL A 25 -2.64 23.71 -16.18
C VAL A 25 -3.58 23.75 -14.98
N SER A 26 -4.76 23.13 -15.13
CA SER A 26 -5.77 23.04 -14.06
C SER A 26 -5.39 21.99 -13.00
N ILE A 27 -6.15 21.96 -11.91
CA ILE A 27 -6.00 20.94 -10.87
C ILE A 27 -6.31 19.56 -11.46
N GLU A 28 -7.43 19.42 -12.16
CA GLU A 28 -7.87 18.16 -12.76
C GLU A 28 -6.86 17.64 -13.76
N GLU A 29 -6.27 18.51 -14.59
CA GLU A 29 -5.23 18.10 -15.51
C GLU A 29 -3.97 17.62 -14.77
N SER A 30 -3.57 18.33 -13.71
CA SER A 30 -2.43 17.94 -12.88
C SER A 30 -2.64 16.57 -12.22
N VAL A 31 -3.80 16.37 -11.59
CA VAL A 31 -4.18 15.11 -10.92
C VAL A 31 -4.35 13.99 -11.94
N ALA A 32 -4.93 14.26 -13.12
CA ALA A 32 -5.09 13.28 -14.19
C ALA A 32 -3.73 12.80 -14.72
N MET A 33 -2.77 13.71 -14.96
CA MET A 33 -1.41 13.34 -15.35
C MET A 33 -0.76 12.45 -14.28
N PHE A 34 -0.86 12.84 -13.01
CA PHE A 34 -0.34 12.05 -11.89
C PHE A 34 -0.95 10.65 -11.85
N LEU A 35 -2.29 10.53 -11.85
CA LEU A 35 -2.98 9.25 -11.80
C LEU A 35 -2.70 8.36 -13.02
N ARG A 36 -2.46 8.95 -14.19
CA ARG A 36 -2.08 8.20 -15.40
C ARG A 36 -0.69 7.60 -15.29
N ILE A 37 0.28 8.39 -14.83
CA ILE A 37 1.63 7.89 -14.53
C ILE A 37 1.53 6.78 -13.48
N CYS A 38 0.73 7.00 -12.42
CA CYS A 38 0.64 6.06 -11.32
C CYS A 38 -0.11 4.77 -11.64
N GLY A 39 -1.20 4.86 -12.40
CA GLY A 39 -2.11 3.73 -12.62
C GLY A 39 -1.76 2.85 -13.77
N HIS A 40 -1.22 3.45 -14.82
CA HIS A 40 -0.89 2.76 -16.05
C HIS A 40 0.62 2.58 -16.23
N ASN A 41 1.42 3.12 -15.31
CA ASN A 41 2.88 3.18 -15.47
C ASN A 41 3.25 3.79 -16.84
N GLU A 42 2.62 4.91 -17.19
CA GLU A 42 3.01 5.62 -18.40
C GLU A 42 4.27 6.43 -18.16
N VAL A 43 5.15 6.44 -19.16
CA VAL A 43 6.33 7.31 -19.12
C VAL A 43 5.91 8.77 -19.29
N GLN A 44 6.64 9.69 -18.65
CA GLN A 44 6.34 11.12 -18.70
C GLN A 44 6.22 11.66 -20.14
N ARG A 45 6.99 11.09 -21.08
CA ARG A 45 6.93 11.45 -22.50
C ARG A 45 5.55 11.18 -23.10
N ASP A 46 4.97 10.01 -22.83
CA ASP A 46 3.68 9.61 -23.38
C ASP A 46 2.56 10.44 -22.77
N VAL A 47 2.64 10.71 -21.46
CA VAL A 47 1.72 11.60 -20.77
C VAL A 47 1.82 13.02 -21.33
N GLY A 48 3.03 13.54 -21.54
CA GLY A 48 3.23 14.84 -22.19
C GLY A 48 2.60 14.91 -23.58
N LEU A 49 2.76 13.86 -24.39
CA LEU A 49 2.12 13.78 -25.72
C LEU A 49 0.59 13.75 -25.63
N ARG A 50 0.02 13.01 -24.68
CA ARG A 50 -1.45 12.92 -24.51
C ARG A 50 -2.10 14.23 -24.05
N PHE A 51 -1.44 14.94 -23.14
CA PHE A 51 -1.97 16.18 -22.56
C PHE A 51 -1.46 17.44 -23.30
N GLY A 52 -0.63 17.29 -24.34
CA GLY A 52 -0.06 18.43 -25.07
C GLY A 52 0.92 19.27 -24.24
N ARG A 53 1.64 18.64 -23.30
CA ARG A 53 2.54 19.30 -22.34
C ARG A 53 3.99 18.87 -22.52
N THR A 54 4.90 19.78 -22.17
CA THR A 54 6.33 19.46 -22.11
C THR A 54 6.61 18.48 -20.97
N GLN A 55 7.67 17.66 -21.11
CA GLN A 55 8.07 16.74 -20.03
C GLN A 55 8.41 17.48 -18.73
N GLU A 56 8.95 18.70 -18.83
CA GLU A 56 9.22 19.56 -17.67
C GLU A 56 7.94 19.89 -16.90
N THR A 57 6.86 20.21 -17.61
CA THR A 57 5.57 20.52 -16.98
C THR A 57 4.94 19.28 -16.36
N VAL A 58 4.98 18.13 -17.05
CA VAL A 58 4.52 16.85 -16.50
C VAL A 58 5.29 16.52 -15.22
N LYS A 59 6.61 16.65 -15.24
CA LYS A 59 7.47 16.40 -14.08
C LYS A 59 7.11 17.31 -12.90
N ARG A 60 7.03 18.63 -13.13
CA ARG A 60 6.68 19.60 -12.08
C ARG A 60 5.33 19.27 -11.46
N LYS A 61 4.29 19.10 -12.29
CA LYS A 61 2.94 18.78 -11.82
C LYS A 61 2.85 17.44 -11.11
N PHE A 62 3.62 16.45 -11.55
CA PHE A 62 3.72 15.18 -10.86
C PHE A 62 4.21 15.36 -9.41
N PHE A 63 5.27 16.15 -9.18
CA PHE A 63 5.79 16.39 -7.83
C PHE A 63 4.86 17.25 -6.97
N GLU A 64 4.20 18.26 -7.54
CA GLU A 64 3.20 19.06 -6.80
C GLU A 64 2.03 18.20 -6.31
N VAL A 65 1.47 17.35 -7.18
CA VAL A 65 0.40 16.43 -6.80
C VAL A 65 0.89 15.36 -5.83
N LEU A 66 2.12 14.86 -6.01
CA LEU A 66 2.74 13.91 -5.10
C LEU A 66 2.79 14.46 -3.68
N THR A 67 3.31 15.68 -3.48
CA THR A 67 3.39 16.31 -2.15
C THR A 67 2.01 16.53 -1.54
N ALA A 68 1.02 17.00 -2.31
CA ALA A 68 -0.35 17.13 -1.80
C ALA A 68 -0.92 15.75 -1.38
N THR A 69 -0.57 14.70 -2.11
CA THR A 69 -0.99 13.33 -1.79
C THR A 69 -0.21 12.77 -0.58
N GLU A 70 1.05 13.18 -0.32
CA GLU A 70 1.80 12.88 0.93
C GLU A 70 1.03 13.36 2.14
N LEU A 71 0.60 14.62 2.11
CA LEU A 71 -0.14 15.22 3.20
C LEU A 71 -1.50 14.54 3.40
N LEU A 72 -2.21 14.25 2.31
CA LEU A 72 -3.44 13.46 2.35
C LEU A 72 -3.20 12.08 2.99
N ALA A 73 -2.11 11.40 2.64
CA ALA A 73 -1.82 10.08 3.18
C ALA A 73 -1.59 10.12 4.71
N CYS A 74 -0.92 11.16 5.22
CA CYS A 74 -0.71 11.35 6.67
C CYS A 74 -2.02 11.50 7.46
N ASP A 75 -3.06 12.09 6.86
CA ASP A 75 -4.35 12.27 7.53
C ASP A 75 -5.23 11.01 7.51
N PHE A 76 -5.01 10.11 6.54
CA PHE A 76 -5.86 8.93 6.35
C PHE A 76 -5.22 7.63 6.84
N ILE A 77 -3.89 7.54 6.86
CA ILE A 77 -3.17 6.34 7.30
C ILE A 77 -2.74 6.56 8.73
N ILE A 78 -3.67 6.22 9.63
CA ILE A 78 -3.51 6.39 11.07
C ILE A 78 -3.33 5.03 11.72
N THR A 79 -2.20 4.87 12.40
CA THR A 79 -1.90 3.67 13.17
C THR A 79 -2.87 3.52 14.35
N PRO A 80 -3.66 2.43 14.40
CA PRO A 80 -4.72 2.27 15.39
C PRO A 80 -4.10 2.02 16.75
N ARG A 81 -4.68 2.62 17.78
CA ARG A 81 -4.31 2.35 19.17
C ARG A 81 -4.78 0.96 19.57
N ARG A 82 -4.13 0.40 20.60
CA ARG A 82 -4.50 -0.92 21.14
C ARG A 82 -5.99 -1.02 21.51
N GLN A 83 -6.60 0.04 22.02
CA GLN A 83 -8.03 0.06 22.35
C GLN A 83 -8.93 0.03 21.12
N GLU A 84 -8.47 0.57 19.99
CA GLU A 84 -9.23 0.57 18.74
C GLU A 84 -9.21 -0.81 18.08
N LEU A 85 -8.09 -1.53 18.19
CA LEU A 85 -7.98 -2.93 17.76
C LEU A 85 -8.87 -3.91 18.55
N LEU A 86 -9.33 -3.52 19.75
CA LEU A 86 -10.31 -4.32 20.50
C LEU A 86 -11.72 -4.20 19.90
N ARG A 87 -12.02 -3.07 19.25
CA ARG A 87 -13.33 -2.85 18.64
C ARG A 87 -13.46 -3.68 17.38
N ILE A 88 -14.62 -4.30 17.23
CA ILE A 88 -14.98 -5.03 16.02
C ILE A 88 -15.79 -4.06 15.16
N SER A 89 -15.45 -3.95 13.87
CA SER A 89 -16.20 -3.12 12.93
C SER A 89 -17.65 -3.58 12.84
N ASP A 90 -18.61 -2.66 12.92
CA ASP A 90 -20.05 -2.97 12.80
C ASP A 90 -20.35 -3.69 11.48
N ARG A 91 -19.68 -3.28 10.40
CA ARG A 91 -19.80 -3.92 9.08
C ARG A 91 -19.36 -5.38 9.11
N PHE A 92 -18.33 -5.69 9.89
CA PHE A 92 -17.82 -7.05 10.03
C PHE A 92 -18.78 -7.92 10.86
N LEU A 93 -19.37 -7.37 11.93
CA LEU A 93 -20.38 -8.06 12.73
C LEU A 93 -21.63 -8.41 11.93
N MET A 94 -22.00 -7.56 10.96
CA MET A 94 -23.15 -7.77 10.10
C MET A 94 -22.89 -8.76 8.94
N ASP A 95 -21.62 -9.10 8.66
CA ASP A 95 -21.26 -9.99 7.58
C ASP A 95 -21.27 -11.45 8.04
N SER A 96 -22.41 -12.13 7.85
CA SER A 96 -22.60 -13.54 8.22
C SER A 96 -21.69 -14.51 7.47
N LYS A 97 -20.96 -14.05 6.43
CA LYS A 97 -19.97 -14.87 5.73
C LYS A 97 -18.70 -15.05 6.55
N TYR A 98 -18.31 -14.04 7.34
CA TYR A 98 -17.06 -14.03 8.11
C TYR A 98 -17.31 -14.12 9.62
N TRP A 99 -18.40 -13.55 10.10
CA TRP A 99 -18.83 -13.67 11.48
C TRP A 99 -19.64 -14.96 11.70
N PRO A 100 -19.39 -15.76 12.75
CA PRO A 100 -18.42 -15.57 13.84
C PRO A 100 -17.04 -16.21 13.61
N PHE A 101 -16.80 -16.83 12.46
CA PHE A 101 -15.58 -17.62 12.18
C PHE A 101 -14.27 -16.84 12.35
N PHE A 102 -14.30 -15.54 12.07
CA PHE A 102 -13.14 -14.64 12.16
C PHE A 102 -13.26 -13.62 13.30
N SER A 103 -13.83 -13.98 14.45
CA SER A 103 -14.14 -13.03 15.54
C SER A 103 -12.95 -12.26 16.13
N GLY A 104 -11.72 -12.77 15.94
CA GLY A 104 -10.47 -12.12 16.32
C GLY A 104 -9.81 -11.26 15.24
N PHE A 105 -10.38 -11.17 14.03
CA PHE A 105 -9.79 -10.41 12.92
C PHE A 105 -9.75 -8.90 13.21
N VAL A 106 -8.58 -8.29 13.01
CA VAL A 106 -8.40 -6.83 13.10
C VAL A 106 -7.87 -6.18 11.82
N GLY A 107 -7.32 -6.99 10.90
CA GLY A 107 -6.81 -6.49 9.63
C GLY A 107 -6.04 -7.56 8.85
N ALA A 108 -5.71 -7.24 7.61
CA ALA A 108 -4.84 -8.06 6.77
C ALA A 108 -3.49 -7.37 6.60
N MET A 109 -2.41 -8.15 6.68
CA MET A 109 -1.03 -7.68 6.57
C MET A 109 -0.32 -8.41 5.45
N ASP A 110 0.42 -7.66 4.63
CA ASP A 110 1.20 -8.22 3.54
C ASP A 110 2.42 -7.36 3.22
N GLY A 111 3.42 -8.00 2.61
CA GLY A 111 4.63 -7.37 2.12
C GLY A 111 4.60 -7.19 0.59
N VAL A 112 5.18 -6.11 0.09
CA VAL A 112 5.39 -5.94 -1.35
C VAL A 112 6.82 -5.59 -1.68
N HIS A 113 7.29 -6.17 -2.78
CA HIS A 113 8.57 -5.82 -3.36
C HIS A 113 8.44 -4.67 -4.35
N VAL A 114 9.00 -3.51 -3.99
CA VAL A 114 9.22 -2.36 -4.87
C VAL A 114 10.54 -2.53 -5.57
N CYS A 115 10.59 -2.42 -6.90
CA CYS A 115 11.88 -2.44 -7.60
C CYS A 115 12.69 -1.18 -7.24
N VAL A 116 13.97 -1.34 -6.92
CA VAL A 116 14.86 -0.21 -6.57
C VAL A 116 16.17 -0.28 -7.33
N LYS A 117 16.80 0.87 -7.57
CA LYS A 117 18.09 0.99 -8.24
C LYS A 117 19.19 1.23 -7.22
N VAL A 118 19.81 0.16 -6.74
CA VAL A 118 20.92 0.25 -5.79
C VAL A 118 22.28 0.24 -6.47
N LYS A 119 23.28 0.84 -5.82
CA LYS A 119 24.70 0.75 -6.22
C LYS A 119 25.12 -0.71 -6.35
N SER A 120 26.01 -1.02 -7.30
CA SER A 120 26.45 -2.39 -7.59
C SER A 120 26.94 -3.15 -6.35
N ALA A 121 27.66 -2.47 -5.44
CA ALA A 121 28.15 -3.06 -4.20
C ALA A 121 27.05 -3.56 -3.24
N LEU A 122 25.83 -3.00 -3.33
CA LEU A 122 24.70 -3.34 -2.45
C LEU A 122 23.70 -4.27 -3.12
N GLN A 123 23.84 -4.56 -4.42
CA GLN A 123 22.84 -5.32 -5.20
C GLN A 123 22.52 -6.69 -4.60
N GLY A 124 23.50 -7.37 -4.03
CA GLY A 124 23.31 -8.68 -3.40
C GLY A 124 22.26 -8.66 -2.28
N MET A 125 22.24 -7.61 -1.45
CA MET A 125 21.26 -7.49 -0.35
C MET A 125 19.84 -7.16 -0.83
N TYR A 126 19.69 -6.61 -2.03
CA TYR A 126 18.39 -6.21 -2.54
C TYR A 126 17.83 -7.25 -3.52
N TRP A 127 18.58 -8.32 -3.80
CA TRP A 127 18.20 -9.33 -4.78
C TRP A 127 16.99 -10.13 -4.31
N SER A 128 15.87 -9.98 -5.01
CA SER A 128 14.68 -10.81 -4.78
C SER A 128 14.76 -12.14 -5.50
N ARG A 129 13.89 -13.09 -5.12
CA ARG A 129 13.63 -14.37 -5.81
C ARG A 129 13.31 -14.24 -7.31
N HIS A 130 12.98 -13.05 -7.79
CA HIS A 130 12.67 -12.75 -9.20
C HIS A 130 13.85 -12.13 -9.96
N SER A 131 15.07 -12.24 -9.44
CA SER A 131 16.29 -11.71 -10.06
C SER A 131 16.27 -10.21 -10.34
N ARG A 132 15.59 -9.45 -9.47
CA ARG A 132 15.51 -8.00 -9.50
C ARG A 132 15.83 -7.43 -8.13
N THR A 133 16.54 -6.31 -8.10
CA THR A 133 16.76 -5.54 -6.87
C THR A 133 15.46 -4.91 -6.41
N SER A 134 15.07 -5.18 -5.17
CA SER A 134 13.81 -4.73 -4.60
C SER A 134 13.93 -4.34 -3.13
N PHE A 135 12.93 -3.63 -2.66
CA PHE A 135 12.75 -3.17 -1.29
C PHE A 135 11.38 -3.65 -0.82
N ASN A 136 11.34 -4.37 0.29
CA ASN A 136 10.10 -4.91 0.83
C ASN A 136 9.43 -3.85 1.72
N ILE A 137 8.20 -3.47 1.38
CA ILE A 137 7.36 -2.56 2.15
C ILE A 137 6.18 -3.37 2.68
N MET A 138 5.96 -3.32 3.99
CA MET A 138 4.89 -4.03 4.65
C MET A 138 3.76 -3.06 4.97
N ALA A 139 2.52 -3.51 4.78
CA ALA A 139 1.34 -2.70 5.07
C ALA A 139 0.28 -3.53 5.79
N ILE A 140 -0.54 -2.84 6.60
CA ILE A 140 -1.71 -3.41 7.27
C ILE A 140 -2.93 -2.63 6.78
N CYS A 141 -4.01 -3.34 6.49
CA CYS A 141 -5.30 -2.77 6.17
C CYS A 141 -6.42 -3.33 7.05
N ASP A 142 -7.44 -2.51 7.31
CA ASP A 142 -8.63 -2.91 8.05
C ASP A 142 -9.64 -3.68 7.16
N PHE A 143 -10.80 -4.04 7.73
CA PHE A 143 -11.87 -4.70 6.98
C PHE A 143 -12.47 -3.85 5.84
N ASN A 144 -12.29 -2.52 5.89
CA ASN A 144 -12.74 -1.61 4.84
C ASN A 144 -11.67 -1.40 3.77
N MET A 145 -10.56 -2.15 3.81
CA MET A 145 -9.44 -2.02 2.89
C MET A 145 -8.73 -0.67 2.98
N LEU A 146 -8.85 0.01 4.12
CA LEU A 146 -8.10 1.21 4.43
C LEU A 146 -6.77 0.81 5.05
N PHE A 147 -5.68 1.37 4.52
CA PHE A 147 -4.38 1.20 5.15
C PHE A 147 -4.36 1.88 6.50
N THR A 148 -4.02 1.12 7.53
CA THR A 148 -3.93 1.59 8.91
C THR A 148 -2.48 1.70 9.35
N TYR A 149 -1.56 0.97 8.72
CA TYR A 149 -0.14 1.03 9.04
C TYR A 149 0.72 0.69 7.84
N VAL A 150 1.88 1.35 7.73
CA VAL A 150 2.85 1.16 6.65
C VAL A 150 4.26 1.20 7.20
N TRP A 151 5.02 0.14 6.96
CA TRP A 151 6.42 0.07 7.33
C TRP A 151 7.32 0.04 6.10
N ASN A 152 8.10 1.11 5.95
CA ASN A 152 8.99 1.32 4.82
C ASN A 152 10.36 0.69 5.06
N GLY A 153 10.46 -0.63 4.86
CA GLY A 153 11.65 -1.17 4.22
C GLY A 153 12.50 -2.18 4.94
N ALA A 154 12.54 -3.37 4.36
CA ALA A 154 13.69 -4.27 4.43
C ALA A 154 14.28 -4.47 3.03
N PRO A 155 15.58 -4.79 2.90
CA PRO A 155 16.15 -5.24 1.63
C PRO A 155 15.35 -6.41 1.03
N GLY A 156 15.22 -6.46 -0.30
CA GLY A 156 14.40 -7.45 -0.99
C GLY A 156 14.84 -8.91 -0.86
N SER A 157 16.01 -9.17 -0.28
CA SER A 157 16.45 -10.51 0.08
C SER A 157 15.90 -10.99 1.43
N CYS A 158 15.37 -10.08 2.26
CA CYS A 158 14.82 -10.44 3.56
C CYS A 158 13.54 -11.26 3.40
N HIS A 159 13.42 -12.32 4.19
CA HIS A 159 12.18 -13.08 4.31
C HIS A 159 11.10 -12.24 4.99
N ASP A 160 9.83 -12.51 4.68
CA ASP A 160 8.69 -11.78 5.25
C ASP A 160 8.68 -11.84 6.79
N THR A 161 9.07 -12.98 7.37
CA THR A 161 9.31 -13.11 8.82
C THR A 161 10.35 -12.12 9.34
N SER A 162 11.46 -11.91 8.62
CA SER A 162 12.49 -10.94 8.99
C SER A 162 11.96 -9.50 8.87
N VAL A 163 11.18 -9.20 7.84
CA VAL A 163 10.54 -7.90 7.67
C VAL A 163 9.59 -7.60 8.83
N LEU A 164 8.79 -8.59 9.25
CA LEU A 164 7.93 -8.46 10.41
C LEU A 164 8.73 -8.18 11.70
N MET A 165 9.78 -8.96 11.98
CA MET A 165 10.61 -8.73 13.17
C MET A 165 11.25 -7.34 13.14
N MET A 166 11.78 -6.92 11.99
CA MET A 166 12.36 -5.58 11.85
C MET A 166 11.33 -4.48 12.13
N ALA A 167 10.09 -4.63 11.65
CA ALA A 167 9.04 -3.66 11.95
C ALA A 167 8.69 -3.63 13.44
N GLN A 168 8.53 -4.81 14.06
CA GLN A 168 8.24 -4.93 15.51
C GLN A 168 9.34 -4.34 16.40
N ASP A 169 10.62 -4.51 16.01
CA ASP A 169 11.76 -4.09 16.82
C ASP A 169 12.16 -2.62 16.59
N ASN A 170 11.95 -2.10 15.38
CA ASN A 170 12.41 -0.76 14.99
C ASN A 170 11.32 0.31 14.96
N ASP A 171 10.05 -0.07 15.12
CA ASP A 171 8.93 0.87 15.09
C ASP A 171 8.04 0.71 16.33
N ALA A 172 8.14 1.68 17.24
CA ALA A 172 7.35 1.71 18.47
C ALA A 172 5.85 1.88 18.21
N GLU A 173 5.46 2.35 17.02
CA GLU A 173 4.07 2.50 16.62
C GLU A 173 3.51 1.21 16.02
N PHE A 174 4.31 0.17 15.79
CA PHE A 174 3.83 -1.08 15.19
C PHE A 174 2.58 -1.60 15.95
N PRO A 175 1.42 -1.73 15.28
CA PRO A 175 0.15 -1.96 15.96
C PRO A 175 -0.02 -3.43 16.34
N LEU A 176 0.60 -3.86 17.45
CA LEU A 176 0.47 -5.23 17.95
C LEU A 176 -0.97 -5.53 18.37
N PRO A 177 -1.59 -6.61 17.84
CA PRO A 177 -2.93 -6.97 18.21
C PRO A 177 -3.02 -7.43 19.69
N PRO A 178 -4.17 -7.24 20.33
CA PRO A 178 -4.49 -7.86 21.62
C PRO A 178 -4.42 -9.40 21.62
N ALA A 179 -4.46 -10.02 22.81
CA ALA A 179 -4.26 -11.47 22.97
C ALA A 179 -5.35 -12.34 22.31
N ASP A 180 -6.56 -11.80 22.13
CA ASP A 180 -7.69 -12.45 21.47
C ASP A 180 -7.86 -12.03 20.00
N LYS A 181 -6.92 -11.23 19.48
CA LYS A 181 -6.98 -10.64 18.13
C LYS A 181 -5.79 -11.06 17.27
N TYR A 182 -5.97 -11.00 15.96
CA TYR A 182 -4.94 -11.36 15.00
C TYR A 182 -5.06 -10.61 13.67
N TYR A 183 -3.92 -10.39 13.03
CA TYR A 183 -3.84 -10.07 11.62
C TYR A 183 -3.88 -11.35 10.79
N VAL A 184 -4.58 -11.28 9.67
CA VAL A 184 -4.48 -12.28 8.61
C VAL A 184 -3.23 -11.97 7.77
N VAL A 185 -2.36 -12.95 7.58
CA VAL A 185 -1.07 -12.76 6.88
C VAL A 185 -0.88 -13.77 5.75
N ASP A 186 0.02 -13.47 4.79
CA ASP A 186 0.46 -14.48 3.82
C ASP A 186 1.26 -15.61 4.52
N SER A 187 1.31 -16.77 3.87
CA SER A 187 2.05 -17.95 4.28
C SER A 187 3.58 -17.76 4.38
N GLY A 188 4.11 -16.63 3.92
CA GLY A 188 5.50 -16.22 4.17
C GLY A 188 5.75 -15.77 5.61
N TYR A 189 4.71 -15.43 6.36
CA TYR A 189 4.78 -14.96 7.75
C TYR A 189 4.57 -16.10 8.76
N PRO A 190 5.10 -15.96 9.99
CA PRO A 190 4.96 -16.98 11.02
C PRO A 190 3.54 -17.01 11.60
N ASN A 191 3.01 -18.21 11.83
CA ASN A 191 1.79 -18.39 12.60
C ASN A 191 2.13 -18.32 14.10
N LYS A 192 1.82 -17.19 14.75
CA LYS A 192 2.12 -16.92 16.17
C LYS A 192 1.04 -16.04 16.79
N GLN A 193 1.08 -15.81 18.10
CA GLN A 193 0.14 -14.91 18.76
C GLN A 193 0.05 -13.56 18.01
N GLY A 194 -1.15 -13.19 17.60
CA GLY A 194 -1.41 -11.97 16.83
C GLY A 194 -1.29 -12.09 15.30
N PHE A 195 -0.84 -13.21 14.75
CA PHE A 195 -0.64 -13.39 13.31
C PHE A 195 -1.09 -14.78 12.90
N LEU A 196 -2.14 -14.83 12.10
CA LEU A 196 -2.69 -16.07 11.60
C LEU A 196 -2.36 -16.19 10.11
N ALA A 197 -1.63 -17.23 9.74
CA ALA A 197 -1.28 -17.54 8.35
C ALA A 197 -2.16 -18.70 7.85
N PRO A 198 -2.48 -18.77 6.53
CA PRO A 198 -3.34 -19.82 6.00
C PRO A 198 -2.71 -21.21 6.20
N TYR A 199 -3.55 -22.21 6.49
CA TYR A 199 -3.10 -23.58 6.66
C TYR A 199 -2.74 -24.21 5.31
N ARG A 200 -1.48 -24.64 5.12
CA ARG A 200 -1.05 -25.34 3.90
C ARG A 200 -1.46 -26.83 3.98
N SER A 201 -2.64 -27.18 3.49
CA SER A 201 -3.04 -28.60 3.38
C SER A 201 -2.22 -29.33 2.29
N SER A 202 -1.85 -30.59 2.57
CA SER A 202 -1.11 -31.45 1.63
C SER A 202 -2.01 -32.27 0.69
N ARG A 203 -3.34 -32.25 0.86
CA ARG A 203 -4.27 -33.06 0.06
C ARG A 203 -5.60 -32.31 -0.17
N ASN A 204 -5.97 -32.19 -1.45
CA ASN A 204 -7.23 -31.71 -2.02
C ASN A 204 -7.56 -30.21 -1.86
N MET A 205 -7.50 -29.52 -3.01
CA MET A 205 -7.79 -28.09 -3.20
C MET A 205 -9.28 -27.77 -3.05
N VAL A 206 -9.77 -27.57 -1.83
CA VAL A 206 -11.09 -27.00 -1.59
C VAL A 206 -10.94 -25.81 -0.64
N VAL A 207 -11.11 -24.61 -1.19
CA VAL A 207 -11.14 -23.34 -0.44
C VAL A 207 -12.53 -23.20 0.18
N GLN A 208 -12.63 -23.10 1.52
CA GLN A 208 -13.93 -23.02 2.19
C GLN A 208 -14.36 -21.58 2.54
N TYR A 209 -13.41 -20.63 2.71
CA TYR A 209 -13.73 -19.24 3.02
C TYR A 209 -12.89 -18.24 2.20
N HIS A 210 -13.51 -17.67 1.17
CA HIS A 210 -12.93 -16.58 0.37
C HIS A 210 -13.28 -15.23 1.02
N ILE A 211 -12.34 -14.55 1.69
CA ILE A 211 -12.59 -13.15 2.09
C ILE A 211 -12.32 -12.26 0.88
N ASP A 212 -13.39 -11.98 0.12
CA ASP A 212 -13.29 -11.14 -1.07
C ASP A 212 -13.13 -9.68 -0.68
N MET A 213 -11.89 -9.28 -0.47
CA MET A 213 -11.48 -7.91 -0.20
C MET A 213 -11.38 -7.07 -1.50
N SER A 214 -11.90 -7.56 -2.63
CA SER A 214 -11.64 -6.99 -3.96
C SER A 214 -12.40 -5.71 -4.33
N VAL A 215 -13.06 -5.06 -3.37
CA VAL A 215 -13.88 -3.88 -3.64
C VAL A 215 -13.18 -2.63 -3.10
N PHE A 216 -12.77 -1.74 -4.01
CA PHE A 216 -12.04 -0.46 -3.81
C PHE A 216 -10.52 -0.45 -4.02
N TYR A 217 -10.08 -1.11 -5.09
CA TYR A 217 -8.70 -1.07 -5.60
C TYR A 217 -8.15 0.29 -6.06
N MET A 218 -9.02 1.27 -6.33
CA MET A 218 -8.67 2.33 -7.29
C MET A 218 -8.49 3.72 -6.68
N ILE A 219 -8.50 3.87 -5.36
CA ILE A 219 -8.22 5.17 -4.71
C ILE A 219 -7.04 5.03 -3.73
N TYR A 220 -7.06 4.03 -2.86
CA TYR A 220 -6.04 3.85 -1.82
C TYR A 220 -4.69 3.34 -2.32
N ALA A 221 -4.66 2.60 -3.45
CA ALA A 221 -3.41 2.22 -4.11
C ALA A 221 -2.65 3.43 -4.71
N TYR A 222 -3.35 4.54 -4.99
CA TYR A 222 -2.77 5.75 -5.56
C TYR A 222 -2.24 6.73 -4.51
N ILE A 223 -2.79 6.67 -3.29
CA ILE A 223 -2.41 7.52 -2.14
C ILE A 223 -1.20 6.95 -1.40
N PHE A 224 -0.75 5.73 -1.71
CA PHE A 224 0.38 5.09 -1.03
C PHE A 224 1.74 5.43 -1.67
N LEU A 225 1.75 5.95 -2.90
CA LEU A 225 2.96 6.42 -3.59
C LEU A 225 3.84 7.37 -2.77
N PRO A 226 3.25 8.31 -2.03
CA PRO A 226 4.01 9.33 -1.36
C PRO A 226 4.65 8.86 -0.03
N ILE A 227 4.10 7.84 0.63
CA ILE A 227 4.63 7.33 1.90
C ILE A 227 6.03 6.73 1.75
N CYS A 228 6.32 6.06 0.63
CA CYS A 228 7.66 5.51 0.38
C CYS A 228 8.74 6.60 0.22
N LEU A 229 8.34 7.85 -0.04
CA LEU A 229 9.23 8.99 -0.21
C LEU A 229 9.45 9.78 1.09
N VAL A 230 8.58 9.62 2.09
CA VAL A 230 8.70 10.28 3.41
C VAL A 230 9.79 9.66 4.30
N SER A 231 10.26 8.43 4.02
CA SER A 231 11.33 7.82 4.82
C SER A 231 12.73 8.37 4.44
N PRO A 232 13.47 9.02 5.35
CA PRO A 232 14.83 9.52 5.07
C PRO A 232 15.84 8.40 4.77
N ARG A 233 15.52 7.14 5.12
CA ARG A 233 16.34 5.96 4.74
C ARG A 233 16.29 5.65 3.23
N VAL A 234 15.29 6.18 2.53
CA VAL A 234 14.96 5.86 1.14
C VAL A 234 15.49 6.91 0.16
N HIS A 235 15.84 8.11 0.63
CA HIS A 235 16.39 9.21 -0.17
C HIS A 235 17.71 8.89 -0.89
N SER A 236 18.46 7.87 -0.45
CA SER A 236 19.73 7.47 -1.08
C SER A 236 19.61 6.32 -2.10
N ILE A 237 18.41 5.75 -2.29
CA ILE A 237 18.25 4.39 -2.87
C ILE A 237 17.49 4.34 -4.22
N SER A 238 16.66 5.30 -4.62
CA SER A 238 16.15 5.34 -6.01
C SER A 238 15.39 6.60 -6.44
N SER A 239 15.25 6.77 -7.76
CA SER A 239 14.37 7.76 -8.38
C SER A 239 12.89 7.53 -8.02
N PRO A 240 12.09 8.59 -7.80
CA PRO A 240 10.70 8.53 -7.34
C PRO A 240 9.76 7.68 -8.22
N PHE A 241 10.14 7.41 -9.48
CA PHE A 241 9.39 6.59 -10.43
C PHE A 241 9.32 5.09 -10.11
N SER A 242 10.23 4.54 -9.30
CA SER A 242 10.22 3.09 -9.01
C SER A 242 9.20 2.71 -7.92
N TYR A 243 8.81 3.67 -7.08
CA TYR A 243 7.81 3.51 -6.01
C TYR A 243 6.38 3.39 -6.55
N VAL A 244 6.14 3.97 -7.72
CA VAL A 244 4.86 3.94 -8.45
C VAL A 244 4.35 2.52 -8.71
N PHE A 245 5.26 1.58 -8.95
CA PHE A 245 4.90 0.22 -9.38
C PHE A 245 4.53 -0.75 -8.25
N ALA A 246 4.95 -0.49 -7.02
CA ALA A 246 4.78 -1.42 -5.91
C ALA A 246 3.32 -1.57 -5.47
N LEU A 247 2.52 -0.55 -5.66
CA LEU A 247 1.25 -0.38 -4.95
C LEU A 247 0.09 -1.06 -5.65
N ARG A 248 0.17 -1.16 -6.97
CA ARG A 248 -0.72 -2.04 -7.74
C ARG A 248 -0.55 -3.51 -7.30
N ARG A 249 0.63 -3.88 -6.79
CA ARG A 249 0.93 -5.20 -6.24
C ARG A 249 0.52 -5.35 -4.76
N ILE A 250 0.61 -4.34 -3.89
CA ILE A 250 0.10 -4.48 -2.49
C ILE A 250 -1.39 -4.82 -2.48
N CYS A 251 -2.21 -4.02 -3.17
CA CYS A 251 -3.65 -4.24 -3.13
C CYS A 251 -4.04 -5.56 -3.81
N THR A 252 -3.34 -5.98 -4.88
CA THR A 252 -3.59 -7.30 -5.50
C THR A 252 -3.05 -8.45 -4.65
N SER A 253 -1.90 -8.29 -4.01
CA SER A 253 -1.26 -9.29 -3.14
C SER A 253 -2.07 -9.49 -1.86
N ILE A 254 -2.50 -8.42 -1.18
CA ILE A 254 -3.44 -8.49 -0.04
C ILE A 254 -4.75 -9.18 -0.46
N CYS A 255 -5.33 -8.84 -1.61
CA CYS A 255 -6.55 -9.49 -2.07
C CYS A 255 -6.34 -10.95 -2.55
N ILE A 256 -5.16 -11.30 -3.06
CA ILE A 256 -4.83 -12.66 -3.52
C ILE A 256 -4.47 -13.54 -2.33
N HIS A 257 -3.72 -13.06 -1.35
CA HIS A 257 -3.28 -13.84 -0.18
C HIS A 257 -4.43 -14.13 0.79
N VAL A 258 -5.41 -13.25 0.83
CA VAL A 258 -6.66 -13.48 1.54
C VAL A 258 -7.57 -14.50 0.80
N ALA A 259 -7.37 -14.71 -0.51
CA ALA A 259 -8.02 -15.78 -1.26
C ALA A 259 -7.43 -17.19 -0.98
N PHE A 260 -6.28 -17.28 -0.30
CA PHE A 260 -5.62 -18.54 0.07
C PHE A 260 -5.95 -19.02 1.48
N TRP A 261 -6.85 -18.35 2.19
CA TRP A 261 -7.33 -18.80 3.49
C TRP A 261 -8.30 -19.97 3.36
N SER A 262 -7.73 -21.15 3.60
CA SER A 262 -8.42 -22.43 3.74
C SER A 262 -8.55 -22.80 5.21
#